data_AF-A0A7X6GWB4-F1
#
_entry.id   AF-A0A7X6GWB4-F1
#
_cell.length_a   1.000
_cell.length_b   1.000
_cell.length_c   1.000
_cell.angle_alpha   90.00
_cell.angle_beta   90.00
_cell.angle_gamma   90.00
#
_symmetry.space_group_name_H-M   'P 1'
#
loop_
_entity.id
_entity.type
_entity.pdbx_description
1 polymer ?
#
loop_
_entity_poly.entity_id
_entity_poly.type
_entity_poly.pdbx_seq_one_letter_code
_entity_poly.pdbx_strand_id
1 'polypeptide(L)'
;MSELSKGGNGSDVVSVSGKDVSIQLLQDVYHSLTGKTEHLQRFFFDPHVVKAEDFKNLHTLIQQALEQYYCLDLVDSFLVRYVGGRSERFSGFGRFSAQAFNRSLCVEEVQIDYDFLIHLPQSKEAKPYKISIRLRSTLATLQDARDRSASNSEIDMLLRFTQVTAHFEVQYVDIAVARALEAHFEDWYRSIAKVRSGFSRFCSKVSGFVDILIRVLSIFSAAIVLLVLFSGSVDGQEAQFSAIVASIAVLAVVRVATFPLGDIAERWLKGLSPQSSLLLSSADQDLVDARNKSVGVIVVKVFLNAFFSIGCGVAAALLGWWIGIGS
;
A
#
# COMPACT_ATOMS: atom_id res chain seq x y z
N MET A 1 36.09 7.23 -20.83
CA MET A 1 34.99 8.20 -21.00
C MET A 1 34.52 8.01 -22.44
N SER A 2 33.56 7.12 -22.65
CA SER A 2 33.14 6.62 -23.97
C SER A 2 31.78 7.21 -24.32
N GLU A 3 31.71 7.87 -25.47
CA GLU A 3 30.48 8.46 -26.02
C GLU A 3 29.54 7.34 -26.50
N LEU A 4 28.31 7.34 -25.98
CA LEU A 4 27.22 6.48 -26.46
C LEU A 4 26.52 7.18 -27.62
N SER A 5 26.77 6.70 -28.84
CA SER A 5 26.04 7.10 -30.04
C SER A 5 24.64 6.47 -30.03
N LYS A 6 23.58 7.29 -30.01
CA LYS A 6 22.19 6.84 -30.16
C LYS A 6 21.82 6.83 -31.64
N GLY A 7 21.84 5.64 -32.25
CA GLY A 7 21.25 5.37 -33.57
C GLY A 7 20.31 4.17 -33.47
N GLY A 8 19.02 4.39 -33.75
CA GLY A 8 17.97 3.38 -33.62
C GLY A 8 18.15 2.17 -34.56
N ASN A 9 17.61 1.04 -34.09
CA ASN A 9 17.66 -0.33 -34.62
C ASN A 9 18.94 -1.15 -34.35
N GLY A 10 18.93 -1.84 -33.20
CA GLY A 10 18.99 -3.32 -33.25
C GLY A 10 20.14 -4.00 -32.49
N SER A 11 21.25 -3.31 -32.25
CA SER A 11 22.32 -3.83 -31.41
C SER A 11 23.15 -2.67 -30.90
N ASP A 12 23.06 -2.35 -29.61
CA ASP A 12 23.99 -1.41 -28.99
C ASP A 12 25.40 -2.02 -29.09
N VAL A 13 26.25 -1.39 -29.88
CA VAL A 13 27.65 -1.78 -30.09
C VAL A 13 28.53 -0.87 -29.27
N VAL A 14 29.43 -1.45 -28.49
CA VAL A 14 30.43 -0.72 -27.70
C VAL A 14 31.78 -0.94 -28.35
N SER A 15 32.46 0.15 -28.74
CA SER A 15 33.80 0.04 -29.34
C SER A 15 34.84 -0.05 -28.23
N VAL A 16 35.46 -1.22 -28.07
CA VAL A 16 36.56 -1.46 -27.11
C VAL A 16 37.84 -1.60 -27.92
N SER A 17 38.78 -0.68 -27.73
CA SER A 17 40.08 -0.67 -28.45
C SER A 17 39.94 -0.65 -29.98
N GLY A 18 38.91 0.02 -30.52
CA GLY A 18 38.68 0.16 -31.95
C GLY A 18 38.06 -1.07 -32.62
N LYS A 19 37.61 -2.06 -31.83
CA LYS A 19 36.77 -3.15 -32.30
C LYS A 19 35.37 -3.01 -31.73
N ASP A 20 34.41 -3.10 -32.63
CA ASP A 20 33.00 -3.03 -32.34
C ASP A 20 32.53 -4.37 -31.76
N VAL A 21 32.17 -4.36 -30.48
CA VAL A 21 31.73 -5.54 -29.73
C VAL A 21 30.26 -5.35 -29.35
N SER A 22 29.43 -6.38 -29.56
CA SER A 22 28.04 -6.32 -29.12
C SER A 22 27.98 -6.24 -27.60
N ILE A 23 27.07 -5.44 -27.07
CA ILE A 23 26.89 -5.32 -25.61
C ILE A 23 26.61 -6.68 -24.94
N GLN A 24 25.96 -7.60 -25.67
CA GLN A 24 25.71 -8.98 -25.25
C GLN A 24 27.02 -9.74 -25.00
N LEU A 25 28.00 -9.65 -25.91
CA LEU A 25 29.28 -10.34 -25.74
C LEU A 25 30.05 -9.77 -24.55
N LEU A 26 29.96 -8.45 -24.30
CA LEU A 26 30.59 -7.83 -23.15
C LEU A 26 29.96 -8.31 -21.84
N GLN A 27 28.62 -8.42 -21.80
CA GLN A 27 27.88 -8.98 -20.66
C GLN A 27 28.26 -10.45 -20.42
N ASP A 28 28.36 -11.25 -21.47
CA ASP A 28 28.77 -12.66 -21.37
C ASP A 28 30.19 -12.81 -20.82
N VAL A 29 31.14 -12.01 -21.30
CA VAL A 29 32.52 -12.01 -20.80
C VAL A 29 32.56 -11.55 -19.34
N TYR A 30 31.81 -10.50 -18.99
CA TYR A 30 31.72 -10.01 -17.63
C TYR A 30 31.11 -11.05 -16.67
N HIS A 31 30.03 -11.72 -17.08
CA HIS A 31 29.41 -12.81 -16.33
C HIS A 31 30.34 -14.00 -16.20
N SER A 32 31.02 -14.39 -17.29
CA SER A 32 32.01 -15.47 -17.25
C SER A 32 33.17 -15.16 -16.30
N LEU A 33 33.59 -13.90 -16.20
CA LEU A 33 34.69 -13.50 -15.33
C LEU A 33 34.27 -13.34 -13.86
N THR A 34 33.05 -12.87 -13.61
CA THR A 34 32.59 -12.54 -12.25
C THR A 34 31.76 -13.63 -11.59
N GLY A 35 31.11 -14.49 -12.37
CA GLY A 35 30.14 -15.48 -11.89
C GLY A 35 28.93 -14.87 -11.18
N LYS A 36 28.75 -13.54 -11.22
CA LYS A 36 27.65 -12.85 -10.55
C LYS A 36 26.42 -12.87 -11.43
N THR A 37 25.28 -13.31 -10.90
CA THR A 37 23.97 -13.14 -11.55
C THR A 37 23.46 -11.72 -11.35
N GLU A 38 22.79 -11.14 -12.35
CA GLU A 38 22.14 -9.84 -12.23
C GLU A 38 20.72 -10.00 -11.71
N HIS A 39 20.14 -8.92 -11.16
CA HIS A 39 18.79 -8.91 -10.59
C HIS A 39 17.95 -7.83 -11.26
N LEU A 40 16.76 -8.20 -11.74
CA LEU A 40 15.73 -7.28 -12.22
C LEU A 40 14.58 -7.30 -11.21
N GLN A 41 14.23 -6.13 -10.67
CA GLN A 41 13.18 -6.01 -9.66
C GLN A 41 12.11 -5.00 -10.08
N ARG A 42 10.85 -5.33 -9.79
CA ARG A 42 9.68 -4.49 -10.05
C ARG A 42 8.73 -4.52 -8.87
N PHE A 43 8.36 -3.33 -8.39
CA PHE A 43 7.41 -3.15 -7.30
C PHE A 43 6.06 -2.65 -7.83
N PHE A 44 4.98 -3.18 -7.25
CA PHE A 44 3.63 -2.78 -7.57
C PHE A 44 2.94 -2.28 -6.31
N PHE A 45 2.18 -1.19 -6.46
CA PHE A 45 1.56 -0.46 -5.34
C PHE A 45 0.03 -0.47 -5.41
N ASP A 46 -0.54 -1.01 -6.49
CA ASP A 46 -1.98 -1.02 -6.68
C ASP A 46 -2.66 -2.03 -5.74
N PRO A 47 -3.68 -1.62 -4.97
CA PRO A 47 -4.52 -2.54 -4.21
C PRO A 47 -5.27 -3.49 -5.14
N HIS A 48 -5.14 -4.78 -4.88
CA HIS A 48 -5.67 -5.86 -5.71
C HIS A 48 -6.45 -6.88 -4.88
N VAL A 49 -7.26 -7.69 -5.53
CA VAL A 49 -7.92 -8.86 -4.94
C VAL A 49 -7.48 -10.07 -5.75
N VAL A 50 -6.59 -10.89 -5.18
CA VAL A 50 -6.13 -12.12 -5.83
C VAL A 50 -6.94 -13.30 -5.32
N LYS A 51 -7.56 -14.06 -6.22
CA LYS A 51 -8.27 -15.30 -5.92
C LYS A 51 -7.36 -16.51 -6.16
N ALA A 52 -7.74 -17.67 -5.62
CA ALA A 52 -7.08 -18.94 -5.87
C ALA A 52 -6.88 -19.24 -7.39
N GLU A 53 -7.87 -18.90 -8.22
CA GLU A 53 -7.81 -19.07 -9.68
C GLU A 53 -6.71 -18.21 -10.33
N ASP A 54 -6.46 -17.01 -9.81
CA ASP A 54 -5.45 -16.11 -10.35
C ASP A 54 -4.04 -16.68 -10.19
N PHE A 55 -3.78 -17.42 -9.09
CA PHE A 55 -2.52 -18.14 -8.89
C PHE A 55 -2.34 -19.28 -9.89
N LYS A 56 -3.41 -20.00 -10.22
CA LYS A 56 -3.39 -21.02 -11.26
C LYS A 56 -3.06 -20.38 -12.62
N ASN A 57 -3.72 -19.27 -12.94
CA ASN A 57 -3.47 -18.53 -14.18
C ASN A 57 -2.03 -18.02 -14.26
N LEU A 58 -1.49 -17.49 -13.15
CA LEU A 58 -0.08 -17.09 -13.07
C LEU A 58 0.86 -18.24 -13.33
N HIS A 59 0.64 -19.38 -12.66
CA HIS A 59 1.50 -20.55 -12.80
C HIS A 59 1.52 -21.06 -14.24
N THR A 60 0.35 -21.23 -14.86
CA THR A 60 0.23 -21.61 -16.27
C THR A 60 0.92 -20.61 -17.19
N LEU A 61 0.76 -19.30 -16.94
CA LEU A 61 1.37 -18.25 -17.74
C LEU A 61 2.90 -18.27 -17.66
N ILE A 62 3.48 -18.51 -16.47
CA ILE A 62 4.93 -18.68 -16.32
C ILE A 62 5.40 -19.93 -17.06
N GLN A 63 4.69 -21.05 -16.93
CA GLN A 63 5.02 -22.28 -17.67
C GLN A 63 5.02 -22.04 -19.19
N GLN A 64 3.97 -21.42 -19.73
CA GLN A 64 3.85 -21.07 -21.15
C GLN A 64 4.93 -20.09 -21.61
N ALA A 65 5.30 -19.11 -20.78
CA ALA A 65 6.41 -18.20 -21.08
C ALA A 65 7.74 -18.95 -21.15
N LEU A 66 7.92 -19.96 -20.29
CA LEU A 66 9.13 -20.79 -20.26
C LEU A 66 9.20 -21.83 -21.39
N GLU A 67 8.07 -22.28 -21.94
CA GLU A 67 8.00 -23.22 -23.08
C GLU A 67 8.68 -22.69 -24.35
N GLN A 68 8.79 -21.36 -24.50
CA GLN A 68 9.51 -20.73 -25.60
C GLN A 68 11.02 -20.95 -25.53
N TYR A 69 11.51 -21.34 -24.34
CA TYR A 69 12.91 -21.62 -24.07
C TYR A 69 13.11 -23.12 -23.86
N TYR A 70 14.30 -23.63 -24.24
CA TYR A 70 14.66 -25.01 -23.92
C TYR A 70 15.03 -25.11 -22.44
N CYS A 71 14.00 -25.30 -21.60
CA CYS A 71 14.09 -25.42 -20.16
C CYS A 71 14.38 -26.89 -19.77
N LEU A 72 15.50 -27.14 -19.09
CA LEU A 72 15.89 -28.51 -18.69
C LEU A 72 15.18 -28.98 -17.43
N ASP A 73 15.03 -28.07 -16.47
CA ASP A 73 14.48 -28.34 -15.15
C ASP A 73 13.76 -27.10 -14.66
N LEU A 74 12.60 -27.30 -14.02
CA LEU A 74 11.77 -26.25 -13.44
C LEU A 74 11.32 -26.72 -12.07
N VAL A 75 11.84 -26.09 -11.04
CA VAL A 75 11.48 -26.32 -9.64
C VAL A 75 10.68 -25.13 -9.15
N ASP A 76 9.45 -25.37 -8.72
CA ASP A 76 8.58 -24.36 -8.14
C ASP A 76 8.37 -24.58 -6.63
N SER A 77 8.45 -23.50 -5.86
CA SER A 77 8.17 -23.54 -4.42
C SER A 77 7.30 -22.37 -3.98
N PHE A 78 6.34 -22.66 -3.12
CA PHE A 78 5.36 -21.70 -2.62
C PHE A 78 5.55 -21.57 -1.11
N LEU A 79 5.77 -20.36 -0.62
CA LEU A 79 5.81 -20.03 0.80
C LEU A 79 4.59 -19.17 1.13
N VAL A 80 3.73 -19.69 2.00
CA VAL A 80 2.53 -18.99 2.47
C VAL A 80 2.76 -18.55 3.90
N ARG A 81 2.58 -17.26 4.18
CA ARG A 81 2.59 -16.69 5.52
C ARG A 81 1.16 -16.37 5.94
N TYR A 82 0.77 -16.85 7.11
CA TYR A 82 -0.53 -16.65 7.69
C TYR A 82 -0.47 -15.64 8.84
N VAL A 83 -1.62 -15.06 9.16
CA VAL A 83 -1.81 -14.25 10.38
C VAL A 83 -1.40 -15.06 11.60
N GLY A 84 -0.70 -14.43 12.55
CA GLY A 84 -0.12 -15.10 13.71
C GLY A 84 1.29 -15.66 13.47
N GLY A 85 1.93 -15.33 12.36
CA GLY A 85 3.35 -15.61 12.10
C GLY A 85 3.66 -17.05 11.68
N ARG A 86 2.65 -17.90 11.46
CA ARG A 86 2.84 -19.24 10.91
C ARG A 86 3.20 -19.15 9.43
N SER A 87 4.16 -19.97 8.99
CA SER A 87 4.51 -20.12 7.58
C SER A 87 4.49 -21.58 7.16
N GLU A 88 4.06 -21.84 5.93
CA GLU A 88 4.07 -23.17 5.32
C GLU A 88 4.73 -23.09 3.94
N ARG A 89 5.62 -24.05 3.65
CA ARG A 89 6.29 -24.16 2.35
C ARG A 89 5.80 -25.40 1.62
N PHE A 90 5.47 -25.23 0.34
CA PHE A 90 5.00 -26.28 -0.55
C PHE A 90 5.97 -26.40 -1.73
N SER A 91 6.34 -27.64 -2.07
CA SER A 91 7.08 -27.95 -3.30
C SER A 91 6.07 -28.31 -4.38
N GLY A 92 5.91 -27.44 -5.38
CA GLY A 92 4.93 -27.64 -6.45
C GLY A 92 3.57 -26.96 -6.23
N PHE A 93 3.03 -26.40 -7.30
CA PHE A 93 1.69 -25.80 -7.35
C PHE A 93 0.57 -26.79 -6.96
N GLY A 94 0.72 -28.07 -7.30
CA GLY A 94 -0.27 -29.10 -6.96
C GLY A 94 -0.45 -29.28 -5.45
N ARG A 95 0.64 -29.27 -4.68
CA ARG A 95 0.58 -29.35 -3.21
C ARG A 95 0.06 -28.06 -2.59
N PHE A 96 0.49 -26.92 -3.13
CA PHE A 96 0.02 -25.60 -2.72
C PHE A 96 -1.51 -25.48 -2.87
N SER A 97 -2.05 -25.77 -4.06
CA SER A 97 -3.48 -25.66 -4.34
C SER A 97 -4.34 -26.64 -3.52
N ALA A 98 -3.84 -27.86 -3.27
CA ALA A 98 -4.57 -28.85 -2.47
C ALA A 98 -4.66 -28.47 -0.98
N GLN A 99 -3.62 -27.84 -0.41
CA GLN A 99 -3.50 -27.64 1.03
C GLN A 99 -3.77 -26.20 1.46
N ALA A 100 -3.23 -25.19 0.76
CA ALA A 100 -3.32 -23.80 1.18
C ALA A 100 -4.76 -23.25 1.05
N PHE A 101 -5.49 -23.64 0.00
CA PHE A 101 -6.84 -23.13 -0.26
C PHE A 101 -7.88 -23.64 0.75
N ASN A 102 -7.59 -24.73 1.45
CA ASN A 102 -8.50 -25.37 2.40
C ASN A 102 -8.19 -25.01 3.86
N ARG A 103 -7.24 -24.09 4.12
CA ARG A 103 -6.93 -23.65 5.48
C ARG A 103 -7.98 -22.68 6.00
N SER A 104 -8.22 -22.68 7.30
CA SER A 104 -9.09 -21.71 7.98
C SER A 104 -8.30 -20.53 8.58
N LEU A 105 -7.21 -20.13 7.93
CA LEU A 105 -6.30 -19.09 8.41
C LEU A 105 -6.17 -17.99 7.36
N CYS A 106 -6.19 -16.74 7.80
CA CYS A 106 -6.01 -15.59 6.91
C CYS A 106 -4.57 -15.54 6.38
N VAL A 107 -4.42 -15.25 5.10
CA VAL A 107 -3.12 -15.23 4.39
C VAL A 107 -2.58 -13.81 4.30
N GLU A 108 -1.40 -13.59 4.87
CA GLU A 108 -0.69 -12.30 4.80
C GLU A 108 0.10 -12.15 3.51
N GLU A 109 0.82 -13.20 3.11
CA GLU A 109 1.77 -13.14 2.01
C GLU A 109 1.89 -14.50 1.35
N VAL A 110 1.94 -14.51 0.02
CA VAL A 110 2.33 -15.68 -0.77
C VAL A 110 3.56 -15.31 -1.57
N GLN A 111 4.64 -16.03 -1.33
CA GLN A 111 5.85 -15.99 -2.13
C GLN A 111 5.91 -17.24 -3.02
N ILE A 112 6.22 -17.03 -4.30
CA ILE A 112 6.36 -18.06 -5.31
C ILE A 112 7.75 -17.94 -5.89
N ASP A 113 8.56 -18.96 -5.72
CA ASP A 113 9.90 -19.05 -6.27
C ASP A 113 9.91 -20.10 -7.39
N TYR A 114 10.43 -19.73 -8.57
CA TYR A 114 10.72 -20.64 -9.67
C TYR A 114 12.22 -20.66 -9.91
N ASP A 115 12.85 -21.80 -9.73
CA ASP A 115 14.27 -22.03 -10.04
C ASP A 115 14.32 -22.90 -11.31
N PHE A 116 15.00 -22.45 -12.36
CA PHE A 116 15.06 -23.19 -13.63
C PHE A 116 16.35 -22.96 -14.42
N LEU A 117 16.62 -23.86 -15.36
CA LEU A 117 17.80 -23.84 -16.22
C LEU A 117 17.40 -23.67 -17.69
N ILE A 118 17.90 -22.63 -18.36
CA ILE A 118 17.65 -22.37 -19.79
C ILE A 118 18.93 -22.61 -20.60
N HIS A 119 18.81 -23.33 -21.72
CA HIS A 119 19.82 -23.27 -22.79
C HIS A 119 19.58 -22.06 -23.69
N LEU A 120 20.54 -21.14 -23.69
CA LEU A 120 20.52 -19.99 -24.61
C LEU A 120 21.04 -20.43 -25.99
N PRO A 121 20.51 -19.90 -27.10
CA PRO A 121 20.94 -20.29 -28.45
C PRO A 121 22.45 -20.12 -28.70
N GLN A 122 23.06 -19.13 -28.03
CA GLN A 122 24.48 -18.81 -28.17
C GLN A 122 25.37 -19.61 -27.20
N SER A 123 24.80 -20.18 -26.14
CA SER A 123 25.55 -20.90 -25.10
C SER A 123 25.24 -22.39 -25.13
N LYS A 124 26.27 -23.23 -25.21
CA LYS A 124 26.09 -24.69 -25.11
C LYS A 124 25.77 -25.14 -23.68
N GLU A 125 25.91 -24.27 -22.69
CA GLU A 125 25.68 -24.58 -21.28
C GLU A 125 24.31 -24.08 -20.83
N ALA A 126 23.66 -24.86 -19.98
CA ALA A 126 22.44 -24.42 -19.32
C ALA A 126 22.79 -23.37 -18.26
N LYS A 127 22.07 -22.24 -18.29
CA LYS A 127 22.28 -21.12 -17.37
C LYS A 127 21.14 -21.06 -16.35
N PRO A 128 21.45 -20.82 -15.06
CA PRO A 128 20.44 -20.77 -14.01
C PRO A 128 19.72 -19.43 -13.98
N TYR A 129 18.41 -19.51 -13.75
CA TYR A 129 17.52 -18.38 -13.54
C TYR A 129 16.67 -18.63 -12.29
N LYS A 130 16.28 -17.54 -11.63
CA LYS A 130 15.38 -17.58 -10.49
C LYS A 130 14.35 -16.47 -10.58
N ILE A 131 13.07 -16.82 -10.57
CA ILE A 131 11.96 -15.86 -10.43
C ILE A 131 11.44 -15.93 -9.00
N SER A 132 11.29 -14.78 -8.34
CA SER A 132 10.65 -14.63 -7.03
C SER A 132 9.50 -13.64 -7.14
N ILE A 133 8.28 -14.14 -6.96
CA ILE A 133 7.05 -13.34 -6.95
C ILE A 133 6.53 -13.30 -5.52
N ARG A 134 6.27 -12.11 -4.97
CA ARG A 134 5.63 -11.95 -3.67
C ARG A 134 4.36 -11.14 -3.81
N LEU A 135 3.26 -11.68 -3.32
CA LEU A 135 1.95 -11.04 -3.27
C LEU A 135 1.55 -10.89 -1.80
N ARG A 136 1.09 -9.71 -1.41
CA ARG A 136 0.78 -9.39 -0.01
C ARG A 136 -0.65 -8.89 0.16
N SER A 137 -1.35 -9.42 1.16
CA SER A 137 -2.59 -8.86 1.67
C SER A 137 -2.30 -7.81 2.75
N THR A 138 -2.44 -6.54 2.39
CA THR A 138 -2.35 -5.42 3.35
C THR A 138 -3.47 -5.47 4.40
N LEU A 139 -4.63 -6.06 4.05
CA LEU A 139 -5.72 -6.30 5.00
C LEU A 139 -5.30 -7.30 6.10
N ALA A 140 -4.77 -8.46 5.73
CA ALA A 140 -4.32 -9.46 6.69
C ALA A 140 -3.12 -8.97 7.51
N THR A 141 -2.14 -8.27 6.91
CA THR A 141 -1.02 -7.70 7.66
C THR A 141 -1.49 -6.66 8.69
N LEU A 142 -2.50 -5.84 8.36
CA LEU A 142 -3.08 -4.90 9.31
C LEU A 142 -3.82 -5.63 10.44
N GLN A 143 -4.49 -6.74 10.13
CA GLN A 143 -5.17 -7.56 11.12
C GLN A 143 -4.17 -8.19 12.10
N ASP A 144 -3.08 -8.79 11.60
CA ASP A 144 -2.01 -9.35 12.44
C ASP A 144 -1.38 -8.29 13.36
N ALA A 145 -1.11 -7.09 12.84
CA ALA A 145 -0.60 -5.99 13.65
C ALA A 145 -1.57 -5.61 14.79
N ARG A 146 -2.89 -5.60 14.52
CA ARG A 146 -3.91 -5.33 15.53
C ARG A 146 -4.00 -6.46 16.55
N ASP A 147 -3.95 -7.71 16.12
CA ASP A 147 -4.02 -8.88 16.99
C ASP A 147 -2.81 -8.94 17.94
N ARG A 148 -1.65 -8.43 17.49
CA ARG A 148 -0.46 -8.24 18.33
C ARG A 148 -0.50 -7.00 19.21
N SER A 149 -1.62 -6.29 19.26
CA SER A 149 -1.78 -5.04 20.02
C SER A 149 -0.75 -3.98 19.65
N ALA A 150 -0.34 -3.92 18.38
CA ALA A 150 0.58 -2.89 17.90
C ALA A 150 0.02 -1.50 18.18
N SER A 151 0.89 -0.59 18.59
CA SER A 151 0.55 0.82 18.81
C SER A 151 0.06 1.46 17.50
N ASN A 152 -0.75 2.51 17.63
CA ASN A 152 -1.25 3.24 16.46
C ASN A 152 -0.12 3.80 15.58
N SER A 153 1.02 4.17 16.18
CA SER A 153 2.21 4.62 15.45
C SER A 153 2.87 3.50 14.65
N GLU A 154 2.95 2.30 15.22
CA GLU A 154 3.47 1.12 14.50
C GLU A 154 2.56 0.75 13.34
N ILE A 155 1.24 0.86 13.52
CA ILE A 155 0.28 0.64 12.44
C ILE A 155 0.44 1.68 11.32
N ASP A 156 0.58 2.97 11.63
CA ASP A 156 0.81 4.01 10.60
C ASP A 156 2.14 3.78 9.87
N MET A 157 3.19 3.42 10.59
CA MET A 157 4.49 3.05 10.03
C MET A 157 4.36 1.84 9.10
N LEU A 158 3.69 0.78 9.55
CA LEU A 158 3.43 -0.43 8.78
C LEU A 158 2.68 -0.09 7.49
N LEU A 159 1.60 0.70 7.55
CA LEU A 159 0.83 1.11 6.37
C LEU A 159 1.68 1.85 5.33
N ARG A 160 2.70 2.62 5.76
CA ARG A 160 3.65 3.27 4.86
C ARG A 160 4.62 2.26 4.22
N PHE A 161 5.08 1.25 4.97
CA PHE A 161 5.97 0.22 4.44
C PHE A 161 5.24 -0.85 3.60
N THR A 162 3.96 -1.09 3.87
CA THR A 162 3.14 -2.08 3.15
C THR A 162 2.45 -1.48 1.92
N GLN A 163 2.92 -0.35 1.41
CA GLN A 163 2.42 0.20 0.14
C GLN A 163 2.75 -0.72 -1.04
N VAL A 164 3.83 -1.50 -0.96
CA VAL A 164 4.14 -2.53 -1.94
C VAL A 164 3.18 -3.70 -1.74
N THR A 165 2.29 -3.90 -2.71
CA THR A 165 1.30 -4.97 -2.71
C THR A 165 1.80 -6.21 -3.46
N ALA A 166 2.65 -6.01 -4.48
CA ALA A 166 3.35 -7.11 -5.15
C ALA A 166 4.80 -6.74 -5.47
N HIS A 167 5.66 -7.75 -5.45
CA HIS A 167 7.07 -7.64 -5.80
C HIS A 167 7.44 -8.77 -6.76
N PHE A 168 8.03 -8.41 -7.89
CA PHE A 168 8.55 -9.34 -8.88
C PHE A 168 10.06 -9.16 -8.98
N GLU A 169 10.79 -10.25 -8.87
CA GLU A 169 12.24 -10.28 -8.97
C GLU A 169 12.66 -11.43 -9.88
N VAL A 170 13.59 -11.17 -10.80
CA VAL A 170 14.24 -12.20 -11.62
C VAL A 170 15.75 -12.08 -11.45
N GLN A 171 16.41 -13.18 -11.11
CA GLN A 171 17.85 -13.36 -11.22
C GLN A 171 18.14 -13.94 -12.60
N TYR A 172 18.98 -13.26 -13.37
CA TYR A 172 19.18 -13.57 -14.79
C TYR A 172 20.64 -13.54 -15.21
N VAL A 173 20.88 -14.20 -16.35
CA VAL A 173 22.14 -14.12 -17.12
C VAL A 173 21.92 -13.31 -18.40
N ASP A 174 20.77 -13.48 -19.06
CA ASP A 174 20.35 -12.66 -20.21
C ASP A 174 19.17 -11.74 -19.83
N ILE A 175 19.39 -10.43 -19.97
CA ILE A 175 18.39 -9.41 -19.65
C ILE A 175 17.16 -9.48 -20.56
N ALA A 176 17.29 -9.95 -21.81
CA ALA A 176 16.17 -10.06 -22.74
C ALA A 176 15.12 -11.06 -22.24
N VAL A 177 15.57 -12.20 -21.73
CA VAL A 177 14.71 -13.22 -21.11
C VAL A 177 14.03 -12.66 -19.86
N ALA A 178 14.78 -11.97 -19.00
CA ALA A 178 14.25 -11.36 -17.78
C ALA A 178 13.15 -10.31 -18.08
N ARG A 179 13.34 -9.48 -19.12
CA ARG A 179 12.37 -8.47 -19.56
C ARG A 179 11.11 -9.09 -20.15
N ALA A 180 11.22 -10.17 -20.91
CA ALA A 180 10.06 -10.89 -21.42
C ALA A 180 9.21 -11.46 -20.26
N LEU A 181 9.86 -12.09 -19.28
CA LEU A 181 9.20 -12.61 -18.08
C LEU A 181 8.57 -11.50 -17.23
N GLU A 182 9.25 -10.37 -17.05
CA GLU A 182 8.71 -9.18 -16.38
C GLU A 182 7.45 -8.68 -17.07
N ALA A 183 7.45 -8.59 -18.40
CA ALA A 183 6.30 -8.14 -19.18
C ALA A 183 5.10 -9.08 -19.02
N HIS A 184 5.32 -10.40 -19.11
CA HIS A 184 4.28 -11.41 -18.87
C HIS A 184 3.68 -11.30 -17.47
N PHE A 185 4.52 -11.10 -16.44
CA PHE A 185 4.04 -10.89 -15.08
C PHE A 185 3.26 -9.58 -14.93
N GLU A 186 3.72 -8.49 -15.54
CA GLU A 186 3.05 -7.19 -15.48
C GLU A 186 1.66 -7.24 -16.13
N ASP A 187 1.54 -7.90 -17.28
CA ASP A 187 0.26 -8.08 -17.97
C ASP A 187 -0.71 -8.94 -17.14
N TRP A 188 -0.22 -10.05 -16.58
CA TRP A 188 -0.99 -10.83 -15.63
C TRP A 188 -1.45 -9.98 -14.44
N TYR A 189 -0.54 -9.22 -13.82
CA TYR A 189 -0.86 -8.39 -12.67
C TYR A 189 -1.90 -7.33 -12.99
N ARG A 190 -1.87 -6.74 -14.18
CA ARG A 190 -2.86 -5.77 -14.66
C ARG A 190 -4.24 -6.39 -14.88
N SER A 191 -4.30 -7.69 -15.22
CA SER A 191 -5.56 -8.42 -15.44
C SER A 191 -6.32 -8.72 -14.14
N ILE A 192 -5.63 -8.79 -12.99
CA ILE A 192 -6.24 -9.09 -11.69
C ILE A 192 -7.20 -7.98 -11.26
N ALA A 193 -8.30 -8.36 -10.62
CA ALA A 193 -9.26 -7.44 -10.04
C ALA A 193 -8.59 -6.39 -9.13
N LYS A 194 -8.77 -5.11 -9.46
CA LYS A 194 -8.27 -3.99 -8.65
C LYS A 194 -9.37 -3.44 -7.77
N VAL A 195 -9.03 -3.05 -6.54
CA VAL A 195 -9.97 -2.38 -5.64
C VAL A 195 -10.17 -0.94 -6.14
N ARG A 196 -11.13 -0.77 -7.05
CA ARG A 196 -11.52 0.54 -7.60
C ARG A 196 -12.68 1.12 -6.81
N SER A 197 -12.37 1.72 -5.67
CA SER A 197 -13.32 2.61 -5.01
C SER A 197 -12.77 4.04 -5.15
N GLY A 198 -13.41 4.84 -6.00
CA GLY A 198 -13.06 6.26 -6.16
C GLY A 198 -13.16 7.01 -4.84
N PHE A 199 -14.15 6.63 -4.02
CA PHE A 199 -14.37 7.17 -2.69
C PHE A 199 -13.21 6.88 -1.73
N SER A 200 -12.72 5.64 -1.62
CA SER A 200 -11.59 5.33 -0.72
C SER A 200 -10.31 6.06 -1.10
N ARG A 201 -10.02 6.20 -2.40
CA ARG A 201 -8.88 6.99 -2.89
C ARG A 201 -9.04 8.48 -2.58
N PHE A 202 -10.27 8.99 -2.68
CA PHE A 202 -10.58 10.36 -2.30
C PHE A 202 -10.38 10.55 -0.79
N CYS A 203 -10.95 9.67 0.04
CA CYS A 203 -10.78 9.67 1.48
C CYS A 203 -9.31 9.62 1.90
N SER A 204 -8.48 8.78 1.27
CA SER A 204 -7.04 8.71 1.60
C SER A 204 -6.26 9.95 1.19
N LYS A 205 -6.67 10.66 0.12
CA LYS A 205 -6.06 11.94 -0.27
C LYS A 205 -6.49 13.07 0.66
N VAL A 206 -7.76 13.05 1.09
CA VAL A 206 -8.35 14.06 1.96
C VAL A 206 -8.00 13.83 3.43
N SER A 207 -7.58 12.63 3.83
CA SER A 207 -7.35 12.31 5.25
C SER A 207 -6.35 13.24 5.93
N GLY A 208 -5.29 13.65 5.26
CA GLY A 208 -4.33 14.63 5.81
C GLY A 208 -4.92 16.03 6.01
N PHE A 209 -6.03 16.36 5.33
CA PHE A 209 -6.72 17.63 5.46
C PHE A 209 -7.89 17.59 6.46
N VAL A 210 -8.38 16.40 6.83
CA VAL A 210 -9.56 16.27 7.70
C VAL A 210 -9.31 16.84 9.09
N ASP A 211 -8.14 16.59 9.67
CA ASP A 211 -7.76 17.15 10.97
C ASP A 211 -7.80 18.70 10.93
N ILE A 212 -7.19 19.29 9.91
CA ILE A 212 -7.19 20.75 9.69
C ILE A 212 -8.62 21.26 9.49
N LEU A 213 -9.43 20.59 8.67
CA LEU A 213 -10.80 21.00 8.37
C LEU A 213 -11.68 20.99 9.63
N ILE A 214 -11.62 19.94 10.44
CA ILE A 214 -12.37 19.84 11.69
C ILE A 214 -11.97 20.97 12.65
N ARG A 215 -10.67 21.25 12.79
CA ARG A 215 -10.16 22.34 13.62
C ARG A 215 -10.66 23.69 13.13
N VAL A 216 -10.55 23.98 11.84
CA VAL A 216 -11.01 25.25 11.25
C VAL A 216 -12.51 25.43 11.42
N LEU A 217 -13.32 24.40 11.16
CA LEU A 217 -14.78 24.46 11.34
C LEU A 217 -15.19 24.70 12.80
N SER A 218 -14.49 24.09 13.75
CA SER A 218 -14.76 24.29 15.19
C SER A 218 -14.43 25.71 15.66
N ILE A 219 -13.31 26.27 15.20
CA ILE A 219 -12.90 27.65 15.49
C ILE A 219 -13.87 28.63 14.83
N PHE A 220 -14.23 28.39 13.58
CA PHE A 220 -15.13 29.25 12.81
C PHE A 220 -16.54 29.28 13.42
N SER A 221 -17.07 28.11 13.83
CA SER A 221 -18.37 28.04 14.50
C SER A 221 -18.36 28.75 15.85
N ALA A 222 -17.31 28.58 16.67
CA ALA A 222 -17.16 29.33 17.92
C ALA A 222 -17.11 30.85 17.68
N ALA A 223 -16.35 31.29 16.68
CA ALA A 223 -16.22 32.72 16.32
C ALA A 223 -17.56 33.33 15.87
N ILE A 224 -18.35 32.61 15.06
CA ILE A 224 -19.70 33.06 14.66
C ILE A 224 -20.60 33.23 15.89
N VAL A 225 -20.61 32.26 16.80
CA VAL A 225 -21.44 32.32 18.01
C VAL A 225 -21.03 33.51 18.89
N LEU A 226 -19.74 33.72 19.10
CA LEU A 226 -19.23 34.88 19.85
C LEU A 226 -19.63 36.20 19.17
N LEU A 227 -19.52 36.30 17.84
CA LEU A 227 -19.92 37.50 17.10
C LEU A 227 -21.39 37.83 17.31
N VAL A 228 -22.28 36.83 17.21
CA VAL A 228 -23.71 37.01 17.44
C VAL A 228 -23.99 37.43 18.89
N LEU A 229 -23.32 36.81 19.87
CA LEU A 229 -23.51 37.11 21.29
C LEU A 229 -23.00 38.51 21.69
N PHE A 230 -21.89 38.97 21.11
CA PHE A 230 -21.32 40.29 21.41
C PHE A 230 -21.90 41.43 20.56
N SER A 231 -22.54 41.15 19.43
CA SER A 231 -23.13 42.20 18.57
C SER A 231 -24.20 43.05 19.24
N GLY A 232 -24.78 42.60 20.35
CA GLY A 232 -25.86 43.30 21.06
C GLY A 232 -25.51 43.85 22.44
N SER A 233 -24.28 43.63 22.97
CA SER A 233 -24.08 43.64 24.43
C SER A 233 -22.84 44.38 24.96
N VAL A 234 -22.18 45.25 24.18
CA VAL A 234 -20.86 45.77 24.58
C VAL A 234 -20.74 47.29 24.38
N ASP A 235 -21.35 48.03 25.30
CA ASP A 235 -21.09 49.47 25.47
C ASP A 235 -20.12 49.67 26.65
N GLY A 236 -18.97 50.31 26.36
CA GLY A 236 -17.93 50.62 27.36
C GLY A 236 -16.61 49.89 27.13
N GLN A 237 -15.50 50.58 27.44
CA GLN A 237 -14.14 50.09 27.19
C GLN A 237 -13.80 48.82 28.00
N GLU A 238 -14.31 48.72 29.24
CA GLU A 238 -14.08 47.56 30.11
C GLU A 238 -14.81 46.31 29.57
N ALA A 239 -16.05 46.46 29.09
CA ALA A 239 -16.81 45.38 28.49
C ALA A 239 -16.16 44.88 27.19
N GLN A 240 -15.62 45.79 26.37
CA GLN A 240 -14.87 45.43 25.15
C GLN A 240 -13.60 44.64 25.48
N PHE A 241 -12.85 45.06 26.50
CA PHE A 241 -11.66 44.35 26.92
C PHE A 241 -12.01 42.94 27.44
N SER A 242 -13.03 42.81 28.30
CA SER A 242 -13.50 41.52 28.81
C SER A 242 -13.95 40.59 27.67
N ALA A 243 -14.70 41.11 26.69
CA ALA A 243 -15.16 40.35 25.53
C ALA A 243 -14.00 39.79 24.69
N ILE A 244 -12.94 40.59 24.48
CA ILE A 244 -11.75 40.16 23.74
C ILE A 244 -11.02 39.05 24.51
N VAL A 245 -10.80 39.23 25.81
CA VAL A 245 -10.12 38.23 26.65
C VAL A 245 -10.91 36.93 26.70
N ALA A 246 -12.23 37.00 26.91
CA ALA A 246 -13.11 35.84 26.89
C ALA A 246 -13.09 35.13 25.53
N SER A 247 -13.09 35.87 24.43
CA SER A 247 -13.00 35.31 23.08
C SER A 247 -11.69 34.55 22.87
N ILE A 248 -10.55 35.14 23.25
CA ILE A 248 -9.24 34.48 23.15
C ILE A 248 -9.22 33.21 24.00
N ALA A 249 -9.76 33.26 25.22
CA ALA A 249 -9.83 32.11 26.12
C ALA A 249 -10.69 30.98 25.51
N VAL A 250 -11.89 31.30 24.99
CA VAL A 250 -12.77 30.32 24.32
C VAL A 250 -12.06 29.69 23.12
N LEU A 251 -11.43 30.49 22.26
CA LEU A 251 -10.75 29.97 21.08
C LEU A 251 -9.56 29.07 21.46
N ALA A 252 -8.83 29.42 22.53
CA ALA A 252 -7.76 28.57 23.06
C ALA A 252 -8.30 27.23 23.59
N VAL A 253 -9.41 27.25 24.34
CA VAL A 253 -10.07 26.04 24.84
C VAL A 253 -10.58 25.17 23.70
N VAL A 254 -11.25 25.76 22.70
CA VAL A 254 -11.73 25.03 21.51
C VAL A 254 -10.57 24.37 20.79
N ARG A 255 -9.46 25.08 20.58
CA ARG A 255 -8.26 24.52 19.92
C ARG A 255 -7.71 23.30 20.66
N VAL A 256 -7.64 23.36 21.99
CA VAL A 256 -7.14 22.24 22.81
C VAL A 256 -8.13 21.07 22.80
N ALA A 257 -9.43 21.35 22.90
CA ALA A 257 -10.47 20.33 22.94
C ALA A 257 -10.64 19.57 21.62
N THR A 258 -10.44 20.23 20.47
CA THR A 258 -10.69 19.62 19.15
C THR A 258 -9.47 18.93 18.56
N PHE A 259 -8.27 19.14 19.11
CA PHE A 259 -7.04 18.44 18.70
C PHE A 259 -7.18 16.90 18.69
N PRO A 260 -7.61 16.23 19.78
CA PRO A 260 -7.75 14.76 19.76
C PRO A 260 -8.87 14.28 18.83
N LEU A 261 -9.91 15.10 18.62
CA LEU A 261 -11.03 14.75 17.75
C LEU A 261 -10.60 14.68 16.29
N GLY A 262 -9.81 15.65 15.82
CA GLY A 262 -9.26 15.65 14.48
C GLY A 262 -8.35 14.44 14.22
N ASP A 263 -7.44 14.15 15.16
CA ASP A 263 -6.57 12.96 15.11
C ASP A 263 -7.37 11.65 15.03
N ILE A 264 -8.46 11.52 15.81
CA ILE A 264 -9.33 10.34 15.80
C ILE A 264 -10.04 10.21 14.44
N ALA A 265 -10.57 11.30 13.90
CA ALA A 265 -11.22 11.31 12.59
C ALA A 265 -10.25 10.94 11.46
N GLU A 266 -9.03 11.48 11.48
CA GLU A 266 -7.98 11.15 10.51
C GLU A 266 -7.66 9.65 10.56
N ARG A 267 -7.48 9.08 11.76
CA ARG A 267 -7.18 7.64 11.93
C ARG A 267 -8.30 6.76 11.36
N TRP A 268 -9.55 7.10 11.65
CA TRP A 268 -10.70 6.40 11.09
C TRP A 268 -10.73 6.49 9.57
N LEU A 269 -10.45 7.68 9.02
CA LEU A 269 -10.45 7.89 7.57
C LEU A 269 -9.29 7.17 6.86
N LYS A 270 -8.09 7.14 7.45
CA LYS A 270 -6.97 6.30 6.99
C LYS A 270 -7.35 4.82 6.99
N GLY A 271 -8.19 4.41 7.93
CA GLY A 271 -8.81 3.09 7.97
C GLY A 271 -9.69 2.77 6.75
N LEU A 272 -10.12 3.76 5.96
CA LEU A 272 -10.85 3.55 4.70
C LEU A 272 -9.92 3.37 3.48
N SER A 273 -8.61 3.43 3.67
CA SER A 273 -7.66 3.23 2.57
C SER A 273 -7.94 1.90 1.83
N PRO A 274 -7.81 1.88 0.49
CA PRO A 274 -7.99 0.65 -0.27
C PRO A 274 -6.89 -0.33 0.12
N GLN A 275 -7.28 -1.58 0.40
CA GLN A 275 -6.36 -2.63 0.81
C GLN A 275 -6.37 -3.77 -0.19
N SER A 276 -5.20 -4.35 -0.41
CA SER A 276 -5.04 -5.61 -1.10
C SER A 276 -5.47 -6.80 -0.24
N SER A 277 -6.12 -7.78 -0.86
CA SER A 277 -6.54 -9.03 -0.25
C SER A 277 -6.14 -10.24 -1.09
N LEU A 278 -5.81 -11.32 -0.40
CA LEU A 278 -5.57 -12.64 -0.98
C LEU A 278 -6.72 -13.54 -0.52
N LEU A 279 -7.57 -13.96 -1.43
CA LEU A 279 -8.75 -14.78 -1.16
C LEU A 279 -8.40 -16.24 -1.43
N LEU A 280 -7.65 -16.84 -0.51
CA LEU A 280 -7.29 -18.27 -0.57
C LEU A 280 -8.21 -19.13 0.30
N SER A 281 -8.70 -18.59 1.40
CA SER A 281 -9.54 -19.30 2.38
C SER A 281 -10.88 -18.61 2.65
N SER A 282 -11.78 -19.31 3.34
CA SER A 282 -13.00 -18.71 3.89
C SER A 282 -12.70 -17.64 4.93
N ALA A 283 -11.62 -17.79 5.71
CA ALA A 283 -11.22 -16.82 6.72
C ALA A 283 -10.81 -15.47 6.07
N ASP A 284 -10.16 -15.51 4.89
CA ASP A 284 -9.85 -14.31 4.12
C ASP A 284 -11.12 -13.59 3.65
N GLN A 285 -12.12 -14.36 3.20
CA GLN A 285 -13.40 -13.82 2.78
C GLN A 285 -14.15 -13.17 3.95
N ASP A 286 -14.20 -13.84 5.10
CA ASP A 286 -14.79 -13.30 6.34
C ASP A 286 -14.10 -11.99 6.77
N LEU A 287 -12.78 -11.91 6.61
CA LEU A 287 -12.01 -10.71 6.93
C LEU A 287 -12.35 -9.55 5.98
N VAL A 288 -12.50 -9.82 4.68
CA VAL A 288 -12.95 -8.83 3.69
C VAL A 288 -14.37 -8.36 3.99
N ASP A 289 -15.27 -9.27 4.33
CA ASP A 289 -16.68 -8.96 4.63
C ASP A 289 -16.83 -8.18 5.94
N ALA A 290 -16.06 -8.55 6.97
CA ALA A 290 -15.96 -7.79 8.21
C ALA A 290 -15.47 -6.37 7.95
N ARG A 291 -14.46 -6.21 7.07
CA ARG A 291 -14.00 -4.87 6.68
C ARG A 291 -15.07 -4.09 5.93
N ASN A 292 -15.74 -4.68 4.95
CA ASN A 292 -16.81 -4.02 4.20
C ASN A 292 -17.93 -3.52 5.12
N LYS A 293 -18.32 -4.31 6.12
CA LYS A 293 -19.28 -3.88 7.16
C LYS A 293 -18.74 -2.72 8.00
N SER A 294 -17.45 -2.75 8.36
CA SER A 294 -16.82 -1.69 9.15
C SER A 294 -16.71 -0.35 8.43
N VAL A 295 -16.63 -0.34 7.09
CA VAL A 295 -16.51 0.89 6.29
C VAL A 295 -17.68 1.84 6.56
N GLY A 296 -18.92 1.34 6.56
CA GLY A 296 -20.10 2.16 6.85
C GLY A 296 -20.06 2.77 8.27
N VAL A 297 -19.68 1.96 9.25
CA VAL A 297 -19.53 2.41 10.65
C VAL A 297 -18.44 3.47 10.78
N ILE A 298 -17.31 3.30 10.09
CA ILE A 298 -16.21 4.26 10.08
C ILE A 298 -16.67 5.60 9.51
N VAL A 299 -17.39 5.59 8.38
CA VAL A 299 -17.93 6.82 7.76
C VAL A 299 -18.85 7.55 8.73
N VAL A 300 -19.79 6.84 9.36
CA VAL A 300 -20.71 7.43 10.35
C VAL A 300 -19.94 8.03 11.54
N LYS A 301 -18.91 7.34 12.04
CA LYS A 301 -18.08 7.84 13.13
C LYS A 301 -17.35 9.13 12.77
N VAL A 302 -16.78 9.22 11.57
CA VAL A 302 -16.10 10.45 11.09
C VAL A 302 -17.08 11.62 11.05
N PHE A 303 -18.29 11.42 10.51
CA PHE A 303 -19.32 12.47 10.50
C PHE A 303 -19.77 12.86 11.91
N LEU A 304 -20.06 11.89 12.77
CA LEU A 304 -20.47 12.14 14.16
C LEU A 304 -19.42 12.96 14.91
N ASN A 305 -18.14 12.66 14.70
CA ASN A 305 -17.04 13.38 15.33
C ASN A 305 -16.88 14.80 14.79
N ALA A 306 -17.09 15.02 13.49
CA ALA A 306 -17.15 16.36 12.92
C ALA A 306 -18.28 17.19 13.54
N PHE A 307 -19.50 16.63 13.66
CA PHE A 307 -20.63 17.29 14.32
C PHE A 307 -20.36 17.56 15.81
N PHE A 308 -19.80 16.60 16.53
CA PHE A 308 -19.45 16.74 17.94
C PHE A 308 -18.41 17.86 18.14
N SER A 309 -17.39 17.94 17.28
CA SER A 309 -16.38 19.00 17.31
C SER A 309 -16.98 20.41 17.12
N ILE A 310 -17.91 20.55 16.17
CA ILE A 310 -18.66 21.81 15.97
C ILE A 310 -19.49 22.12 17.22
N GLY A 311 -20.18 21.13 17.79
CA GLY A 311 -20.95 21.26 19.02
C GLY A 311 -20.10 21.72 20.21
N CYS A 312 -18.88 21.18 20.37
CA CYS A 312 -17.93 21.64 21.37
C CYS A 312 -17.53 23.12 21.17
N GLY A 313 -17.35 23.54 19.91
CA GLY A 313 -17.08 24.94 19.56
C GLY A 313 -18.21 25.87 20.03
N VAL A 314 -19.46 25.51 19.71
CA VAL A 314 -20.65 26.28 20.13
C VAL A 314 -20.81 26.28 21.65
N ALA A 315 -20.67 25.14 22.31
CA ALA A 315 -20.81 25.03 23.77
C ALA A 315 -19.75 25.84 24.52
N ALA A 316 -18.50 25.81 24.04
CA ALA A 316 -17.42 26.62 24.61
C ALA A 316 -17.71 28.13 24.47
N ALA A 317 -18.24 28.56 23.33
CA ALA A 317 -18.65 29.96 23.12
C ALA A 317 -19.79 30.39 24.05
N LEU A 318 -20.80 29.54 24.24
CA LEU A 318 -21.90 29.81 25.17
C LEU A 318 -21.43 29.89 26.64
N LEU A 319 -20.55 28.97 27.05
CA LEU A 319 -19.95 28.98 28.39
C LEU A 319 -19.08 30.22 28.62
N GLY A 320 -18.27 30.60 27.64
CA GLY A 320 -17.45 31.81 27.71
C GLY A 320 -18.30 33.08 27.86
N TRP A 321 -19.41 33.16 27.13
CA TRP A 321 -20.36 34.27 27.28
C TRP A 321 -21.00 34.31 28.67
N TRP A 322 -21.43 33.16 29.18
CA TRP A 322 -22.06 33.05 30.51
C TRP A 322 -21.12 33.47 31.64
N ILE A 323 -19.83 33.11 31.55
CA ILE A 323 -18.82 33.45 32.56
C ILE A 323 -18.35 34.92 32.44
N GLY A 324 -18.25 35.45 31.22
CA GLY A 324 -17.58 36.74 30.99
C GLY A 324 -18.48 37.98 30.99
N ILE A 325 -19.75 37.84 30.58
CA ILE A 325 -20.69 38.97 30.39
C ILE A 325 -22.09 38.70 30.95
N GLY A 326 -22.51 37.43 31.04
CA GLY A 326 -23.82 37.06 31.58
C GLY A 326 -24.01 37.29 33.09
N SER A 327 -22.95 37.69 33.80
CA SER A 327 -22.94 38.09 35.22
C SER A 327 -22.73 39.58 35.37
#